data_AF-A0A1J5WSB1-F1
#
_entry.id   AF-A0A1J5WSB1-F1
#
_cell.length_a   1.000
_cell.length_b   1.000
_cell.length_c   1.000
_cell.angle_alpha   90.00
_cell.angle_beta   90.00
_cell.angle_gamma   90.00
#
_symmetry.space_group_name_H-M   'P 1'
#
loop_
_entity.id
_entity.type
_entity.pdbx_description
1 polymer ?
#
loop_
_entity_poly.entity_id
_entity_poly.type
_entity_poly.pdbx_seq_one_letter_code
_entity_poly.pdbx_strand_id
1 'polypeptide(L)'
;RDSWADYLSRRKGLSSSESQGEAPSAGPHGGALPQQNANGLPRVSAKTKGEDETFDVLKKIKEGACSEMALKKIFIRDRYEEGVDSHEFVWKGKGVADEGADVTFNLAKIRAKNKSRINDGELDLGRIKELRLYRNAVELLPMLKIHEDNKMDALNLICHSLLELGDLIEKKKKVFIGLVDEAWLGDYAINLLTKIETQKGNEMKKLVISRGSPSNIGPLLESKEKIHLGKTKGPVFICCLDDRTKEKIREILKTSNVLGSGETGKAIGNQIPEKMHQSISGLWQR
;
A
#
# COMPACT_ATOMS: atom_id res chain seq x y z
N ARG A 1 -26.16 3.56 -21.26
CA ARG A 1 -24.69 3.77 -21.31
C ARG A 1 -24.50 5.01 -20.47
N ASP A 2 -24.48 4.80 -19.16
CA ASP A 2 -24.83 5.86 -18.23
C ASP A 2 -23.53 6.52 -17.78
N SER A 3 -23.44 7.80 -18.10
CA SER A 3 -22.29 8.65 -17.82
C SER A 3 -22.16 8.86 -16.31
N TRP A 4 -20.93 8.82 -15.80
CA TRP A 4 -20.56 9.10 -14.41
C TRP A 4 -21.08 10.43 -13.84
N ALA A 5 -21.60 11.32 -14.69
CA ALA A 5 -22.29 12.55 -14.30
C ALA A 5 -23.64 12.31 -13.59
N ASP A 6 -24.40 11.27 -13.95
CA ASP A 6 -25.74 11.02 -13.39
C ASP A 6 -25.71 10.48 -11.95
N TYR A 7 -24.57 9.97 -11.51
CA TYR A 7 -24.40 9.47 -10.13
C TYR A 7 -24.24 10.62 -9.11
N LEU A 8 -23.75 11.79 -9.55
CA LEU A 8 -23.47 12.93 -8.66
C LEU A 8 -24.69 13.83 -8.43
N SER A 9 -25.66 13.86 -9.35
CA SER A 9 -26.86 14.69 -9.21
C SER A 9 -27.87 14.18 -8.18
N ARG A 10 -27.83 12.90 -7.80
CA ARG A 10 -28.79 12.31 -6.84
C ARG A 10 -28.45 12.52 -5.36
N ARG A 11 -27.33 13.18 -5.03
CA ARG A 11 -26.88 13.37 -3.63
C ARG A 11 -26.98 14.81 -3.12
N LYS A 12 -27.44 15.76 -3.94
CA LYS A 12 -27.73 17.14 -3.51
C LYS A 12 -29.23 17.32 -3.33
N GLY A 13 -29.72 16.98 -2.14
CA GLY A 13 -31.05 17.34 -1.68
C GLY A 13 -31.15 17.00 -0.19
N LEU A 14 -31.57 17.98 0.62
CA LEU A 14 -31.71 17.98 2.09
C LEU A 14 -30.41 18.35 2.84
N SER A 15 -30.33 19.34 3.73
CA SER A 15 -31.29 20.32 4.24
C SER A 15 -30.47 21.38 5.01
N SER A 16 -30.88 22.64 4.94
CA SER A 16 -30.44 23.78 5.72
C SER A 16 -31.03 23.78 7.13
N SER A 17 -30.26 24.16 8.14
CA SER A 17 -30.67 25.12 9.18
C SER A 17 -29.47 25.56 10.03
N GLU A 18 -29.29 26.88 10.09
CA GLU A 18 -28.35 27.61 10.94
C GLU A 18 -28.78 27.57 12.42
N SER A 19 -27.80 27.66 13.33
CA SER A 19 -27.88 28.56 14.48
C SER A 19 -26.50 28.80 15.09
N GLN A 20 -26.21 30.08 15.31
CA GLN A 20 -24.99 30.67 15.85
C GLN A 20 -24.70 30.28 17.31
N GLY A 21 -23.43 30.36 17.70
CA GLY A 21 -22.97 30.33 19.09
C GLY A 21 -21.46 30.60 19.15
N GLU A 22 -21.06 31.64 19.87
CA GLU A 22 -19.78 32.34 19.85
C GLU A 22 -18.53 31.53 20.20
N ALA A 23 -17.40 32.00 19.64
CA ALA A 23 -16.05 31.57 19.98
C ALA A 23 -15.61 32.09 21.36
N PRO A 24 -14.51 31.54 21.90
CA PRO A 24 -13.36 32.41 22.04
C PRO A 24 -12.11 31.90 21.33
N SER A 25 -11.52 32.85 20.64
CA SER A 25 -10.23 32.88 19.98
C SER A 25 -9.06 32.35 20.83
N ALA A 26 -8.29 31.41 20.28
CA ALA A 26 -6.83 31.34 20.38
C ALA A 26 -6.27 30.70 19.09
N GLY A 27 -5.15 31.23 18.59
CA GLY A 27 -4.62 31.12 17.22
C GLY A 27 -4.13 29.74 16.70
N PRO A 28 -3.54 29.71 15.47
CA PRO A 28 -3.56 28.55 14.60
C PRO A 28 -2.37 27.61 14.83
N HIS A 29 -2.60 26.50 15.51
CA HIS A 29 -1.72 25.33 15.46
C HIS A 29 -2.45 24.18 14.75
N GLY A 30 -2.53 24.30 13.41
CA GLY A 30 -3.00 23.21 12.55
C GLY A 30 -1.96 22.08 12.54
N GLY A 31 -2.38 20.86 12.83
CA GLY A 31 -1.50 19.69 12.96
C GLY A 31 -1.35 19.15 14.39
N ALA A 32 -2.08 19.70 15.37
CA ALA A 32 -2.20 19.07 16.67
C ALA A 32 -2.90 17.71 16.52
N LEU A 33 -2.18 16.64 16.88
CA LEU A 33 -2.85 15.36 17.08
C LEU A 33 -3.72 15.52 18.34
N PRO A 34 -4.97 15.06 18.28
CA PRO A 34 -5.88 15.10 19.42
C PRO A 34 -5.23 14.45 20.65
N GLN A 35 -5.32 15.13 21.79
CA GLN A 35 -4.83 14.61 23.07
C GLN A 35 -5.54 13.29 23.36
N GLN A 36 -4.74 12.28 23.70
CA GLN A 36 -5.19 10.93 24.03
C GLN A 36 -6.38 11.02 24.99
N ASN A 37 -7.51 10.42 24.58
CA ASN A 37 -8.68 10.17 25.42
C ASN A 37 -9.26 11.38 26.17
N ALA A 38 -9.07 12.61 25.67
CA ALA A 38 -9.94 13.69 26.10
C ALA A 38 -11.35 13.43 25.52
N ASN A 39 -12.25 12.90 26.37
CA ASN A 39 -13.72 12.90 26.23
C ASN A 39 -14.42 11.62 25.75
N GLY A 40 -13.78 10.43 25.77
CA GLY A 40 -14.47 9.18 25.40
C GLY A 40 -15.04 9.18 23.97
N LEU A 41 -14.44 9.98 23.09
CA LEU A 41 -14.93 10.16 21.73
C LEU A 41 -14.62 8.91 20.89
N PRO A 42 -15.64 8.29 20.24
CA PRO A 42 -15.48 7.05 19.48
C PRO A 42 -14.65 7.23 18.20
N ARG A 43 -14.38 8.48 17.81
CA ARG A 43 -13.71 8.87 16.57
C ARG A 43 -12.89 10.13 16.78
N VAL A 44 -11.71 10.11 16.21
CA VAL A 44 -10.69 11.14 16.37
C VAL A 44 -10.14 11.48 14.99
N SER A 45 -9.94 12.75 14.65
CA SER A 45 -9.36 13.12 13.35
C SER A 45 -8.30 14.22 13.43
N ALA A 46 -7.34 14.16 12.50
CA ALA A 46 -6.32 15.18 12.30
C ALA A 46 -6.38 15.64 10.84
N LYS A 47 -6.32 16.95 10.63
CA LYS A 47 -6.42 17.58 9.32
C LYS A 47 -5.12 18.30 9.04
N THR A 48 -4.58 18.11 7.85
CA THR A 48 -3.36 18.76 7.41
C THR A 48 -3.72 19.75 6.33
N LYS A 49 -3.02 20.88 6.29
CA LYS A 49 -3.23 21.89 5.25
C LYS A 49 -2.40 21.60 4.03
N GLY A 50 -1.28 20.89 4.14
CA GLY A 50 -0.46 20.49 3.00
C GLY A 50 0.57 19.42 3.35
N GLU A 51 1.50 19.18 2.42
CA GLU A 51 2.41 18.03 2.45
C GLU A 51 3.34 18.03 3.68
N ASP A 52 3.91 19.17 4.05
CA ASP A 52 4.79 19.28 5.22
C ASP A 52 4.04 18.93 6.52
N GLU A 53 2.82 19.45 6.70
CA GLU A 53 1.97 19.10 7.85
C GLU A 53 1.55 17.63 7.82
N THR A 54 1.33 17.06 6.63
CA THR A 54 1.13 15.62 6.45
C THR A 54 2.32 14.82 6.97
N PHE A 55 3.56 15.19 6.63
CA PHE A 55 4.75 14.54 7.18
C PHE A 55 4.93 14.79 8.68
N ASP A 56 4.46 15.90 9.23
CA ASP A 56 4.43 16.12 10.68
C ASP A 56 3.51 15.14 11.39
N VAL A 57 2.32 14.89 10.84
CA VAL A 57 1.41 13.87 11.35
C VAL A 57 2.01 12.46 11.20
N LEU A 58 2.58 12.13 10.04
CA LEU A 58 3.22 10.83 9.81
C LEU A 58 4.38 10.56 10.78
N LYS A 59 5.21 11.59 11.05
CA LYS A 59 6.30 11.49 12.04
C LYS A 59 5.75 11.21 13.44
N LYS A 60 4.66 11.87 13.84
CA LYS A 60 4.04 11.61 15.15
C LYS A 60 3.47 10.20 15.23
N ILE A 61 2.83 9.70 14.17
CA ILE A 61 2.34 8.31 14.10
C ILE A 61 3.50 7.33 14.24
N LYS A 62 4.60 7.56 13.50
CA LYS A 62 5.85 6.78 13.61
C LYS A 62 6.38 6.75 15.05
N GLU A 63 6.29 7.87 15.77
CA GLU A 63 6.70 8.01 17.17
C GLU A 63 5.70 7.39 18.18
N GLY A 64 4.64 6.73 17.71
CA GLY A 64 3.67 6.02 18.54
C GLY A 64 2.40 6.83 18.88
N ALA A 65 2.19 7.99 18.27
CA ALA A 65 0.96 8.73 18.48
C ALA A 65 -0.26 7.97 17.93
N CYS A 66 -1.39 8.05 18.65
CA CYS A 66 -2.63 7.33 18.34
C CYS A 66 -2.49 5.79 18.32
N SER A 67 -1.45 5.21 18.94
CA SER A 67 -1.21 3.76 19.02
C SER A 67 -2.30 2.98 19.75
N GLU A 68 -3.05 3.62 20.65
CA GLU A 68 -4.21 3.05 21.35
C GLU A 68 -5.47 2.98 20.48
N MET A 69 -5.47 3.63 19.31
CA MET A 69 -6.58 3.65 18.38
C MET A 69 -6.26 2.86 17.12
N ALA A 70 -7.29 2.48 16.36
CA ALA A 70 -7.12 1.92 15.03
C ALA A 70 -7.28 3.03 13.99
N LEU A 71 -6.34 3.14 13.05
CA LEU A 71 -6.51 4.00 11.89
C LEU A 71 -7.68 3.45 11.06
N LYS A 72 -8.66 4.30 10.77
CA LYS A 72 -9.81 3.93 9.95
C LYS A 72 -9.58 4.31 8.49
N LYS A 73 -9.13 5.55 8.26
CA LYS A 73 -9.03 6.10 6.91
C LYS A 73 -8.08 7.30 6.86
N ILE A 74 -7.36 7.41 5.76
CA ILE A 74 -6.66 8.63 5.33
C ILE A 74 -7.20 9.01 3.96
N PHE A 75 -7.66 10.25 3.80
CA PHE A 75 -8.18 10.71 2.51
C PHE A 75 -7.97 12.20 2.27
N ILE A 76 -8.01 12.55 0.99
CA ILE A 76 -7.86 13.91 0.48
C ILE A 76 -9.12 14.70 0.82
N ARG A 77 -8.98 15.90 1.41
CA ARG A 77 -10.13 16.73 1.80
C ARG A 77 -10.70 17.55 0.64
N ASP A 78 -9.88 18.20 -0.19
CA ASP A 78 -10.37 19.16 -1.19
C ASP A 78 -9.65 19.03 -2.56
N ARG A 79 -10.39 19.35 -3.63
CA ARG A 79 -9.91 19.49 -5.03
C ARG A 79 -10.15 20.89 -5.61
N TYR A 80 -10.44 21.90 -4.77
CA TYR A 80 -11.13 23.11 -5.25
C TYR A 80 -10.39 24.45 -5.11
N GLU A 81 -9.20 24.50 -4.52
CA GLU A 81 -8.36 25.71 -4.61
C GLU A 81 -6.92 25.30 -4.88
N GLU A 82 -6.27 25.99 -5.81
CA GLU A 82 -4.92 25.70 -6.29
C GLU A 82 -3.95 25.50 -5.11
N GLY A 83 -3.41 24.29 -4.99
CA GLY A 83 -2.08 24.09 -4.40
C GLY A 83 -1.99 23.52 -2.99
N VAL A 84 -3.04 22.94 -2.40
CA VAL A 84 -2.89 22.28 -1.09
C VAL A 84 -3.53 20.88 -1.04
N ASP A 85 -2.66 19.87 -1.20
CA ASP A 85 -2.96 18.45 -0.98
C ASP A 85 -3.16 18.20 0.53
N SER A 86 -4.34 18.55 1.02
CA SER A 86 -4.75 18.37 2.42
C SER A 86 -5.26 16.94 2.66
N HIS A 87 -4.80 16.32 3.74
CA HIS A 87 -5.23 14.99 4.16
C HIS A 87 -5.99 15.06 5.49
N GLU A 88 -7.04 14.25 5.61
CA GLU A 88 -7.67 13.96 6.89
C GLU A 88 -7.36 12.53 7.30
N PHE A 89 -6.79 12.40 8.49
CA PHE A 89 -6.54 11.14 9.18
C PHE A 89 -7.67 10.91 10.16
N VAL A 90 -8.28 9.73 10.11
CA VAL A 90 -9.40 9.36 10.97
C VAL A 90 -9.06 8.09 11.72
N TRP A 91 -9.12 8.14 13.04
CA TRP A 91 -9.01 7.00 13.93
C TRP A 91 -10.36 6.64 14.55
N LYS A 92 -10.49 5.37 14.90
CA LYS A 92 -11.63 4.77 15.62
C LYS A 92 -11.08 4.01 16.84
N GLY A 93 -11.93 3.75 17.83
CA GLY A 93 -11.58 2.79 18.89
C GLY A 93 -11.21 1.41 18.30
N LYS A 94 -10.29 0.70 18.95
CA LYS A 94 -9.92 -0.67 18.54
C LYS A 94 -11.13 -1.58 18.71
N GLY A 95 -11.56 -2.22 17.62
CA GLY A 95 -12.62 -3.23 17.62
C GLY A 95 -12.04 -4.64 17.48
N VAL A 96 -12.84 -5.66 17.81
CA VAL A 96 -12.43 -7.08 17.75
C VAL A 96 -12.21 -7.57 16.30
N ALA A 97 -12.88 -6.94 15.33
CA ALA A 97 -12.74 -7.22 13.90
C ALA A 97 -12.21 -5.98 13.18
N ASP A 98 -10.89 -5.77 13.20
CA ASP A 98 -10.32 -4.66 12.43
C ASP A 98 -10.20 -5.03 10.95
N GLU A 99 -11.09 -4.46 10.15
CA GLU A 99 -11.13 -4.59 8.69
C GLU A 99 -9.90 -3.98 7.99
N GLY A 100 -9.08 -3.22 8.72
CA GLY A 100 -7.95 -2.45 8.19
C GLY A 100 -8.35 -1.05 7.72
N ALA A 101 -7.35 -0.22 7.47
CA ALA A 101 -7.51 1.18 7.08
C ALA A 101 -7.60 1.36 5.56
N ASP A 102 -8.43 2.31 5.12
CA ASP A 102 -8.42 2.83 3.75
C ASP A 102 -7.42 4.00 3.67
N VAL A 103 -6.27 3.80 3.05
CA VAL A 103 -5.17 4.78 3.01
C VAL A 103 -5.06 5.39 1.61
N THR A 104 -5.30 6.70 1.49
CA THR A 104 -5.12 7.45 0.25
C THR A 104 -4.21 8.65 0.45
N PHE A 105 -3.10 8.67 -0.28
CA PHE A 105 -2.23 9.83 -0.42
C PHE A 105 -2.15 10.29 -1.88
N ASN A 106 -2.14 11.60 -2.04
CA ASN A 106 -1.86 12.29 -3.30
C ASN A 106 -0.94 13.44 -2.91
N LEU A 107 0.30 13.42 -3.39
CA LEU A 107 1.33 14.40 -3.03
C LEU A 107 1.95 14.95 -4.30
N ALA A 108 1.76 16.25 -4.51
CA ALA A 108 2.38 17.00 -5.59
C ALA A 108 3.91 17.01 -5.55
N LYS A 109 4.50 16.88 -4.37
CA LYS A 109 5.94 16.81 -4.12
C LYS A 109 6.22 16.18 -2.76
N ILE A 110 7.42 15.62 -2.60
CA ILE A 110 8.00 15.33 -1.29
C ILE A 110 9.29 16.10 -1.17
N ARG A 111 9.35 17.07 -0.24
CA ARG A 111 10.57 17.85 0.01
C ARG A 111 11.68 16.93 0.52
N ALA A 112 12.93 17.19 0.15
CA ALA A 112 14.08 16.39 0.58
C ALA A 112 14.16 16.21 2.10
N LYS A 113 13.86 17.28 2.87
CA LYS A 113 13.78 17.23 4.34
C LYS A 113 12.78 16.21 4.89
N ASN A 114 11.75 15.85 4.10
CA ASN A 114 10.70 14.93 4.52
C ASN A 114 11.07 13.47 4.20
N LYS A 115 11.83 13.22 3.14
CA LYS A 115 12.25 11.87 2.71
C LYS A 115 13.04 11.14 3.79
N SER A 116 13.86 11.84 4.55
CA SER A 116 14.72 11.27 5.59
C SER A 116 14.09 11.17 6.98
N ARG A 117 12.84 11.63 7.16
CA ARG A 117 12.17 11.65 8.49
C ARG A 117 11.70 10.26 8.92
N ILE A 118 11.40 9.42 7.95
CA ILE A 118 10.78 8.11 8.11
C ILE A 118 11.57 7.16 7.21
N ASN A 119 12.29 6.24 7.80
CA ASN A 119 13.03 5.23 7.05
C ASN A 119 12.11 4.11 6.58
N ASP A 120 12.64 3.24 5.73
CA ASP A 120 11.94 2.05 5.25
C ASP A 120 11.35 1.23 6.41
N GLY A 121 10.06 0.90 6.33
CA GLY A 121 9.37 0.06 7.32
C GLY A 121 9.17 0.69 8.70
N GLU A 122 9.38 1.99 8.88
CA GLU A 122 9.15 2.67 10.17
C GLU A 122 7.71 3.13 10.37
N LEU A 123 6.94 3.32 9.30
CA LEU A 123 5.58 3.86 9.39
C LEU A 123 4.55 2.74 9.52
N ASP A 124 4.21 2.40 10.76
CA ASP A 124 3.14 1.44 11.09
C ASP A 124 1.77 2.15 11.09
N LEU A 125 0.95 1.86 10.07
CA LEU A 125 -0.44 2.34 9.98
C LEU A 125 -1.43 1.27 10.47
N GLY A 126 -0.94 0.17 11.03
CA GLY A 126 -1.73 -1.03 11.32
C GLY A 126 -2.07 -1.81 10.05
N ARG A 127 -3.16 -2.58 10.10
CA ARG A 127 -3.66 -3.31 8.94
C ARG A 127 -4.15 -2.33 7.87
N ILE A 128 -3.71 -2.50 6.63
CA ILE A 128 -4.14 -1.71 5.47
C ILE A 128 -5.05 -2.58 4.61
N LYS A 129 -6.28 -2.12 4.41
CA LYS A 129 -7.27 -2.76 3.54
C LYS A 129 -7.08 -2.32 2.11
N GLU A 130 -7.01 -1.00 1.89
CA GLU A 130 -6.79 -0.41 0.58
C GLU A 130 -5.67 0.63 0.67
N LEU A 131 -4.70 0.55 -0.24
CA LEU A 131 -3.61 1.51 -0.37
C LEU A 131 -3.66 2.20 -1.73
N ARG A 132 -3.84 3.52 -1.73
CA ARG A 132 -3.91 4.34 -2.95
C ARG A 132 -2.87 5.45 -2.87
N LEU A 133 -1.84 5.35 -3.70
CA LEU A 133 -0.74 6.32 -3.76
C LEU A 133 -0.71 6.96 -5.15
N TYR A 134 -0.90 8.27 -5.18
CA TYR A 134 -0.90 9.06 -6.40
C TYR A 134 0.27 10.05 -6.42
N ARG A 135 0.87 10.23 -7.60
CA ARG A 135 2.01 11.12 -7.84
C ARG A 135 3.21 10.72 -6.98
N ASN A 136 3.87 11.68 -6.33
CA ASN A 136 5.05 11.43 -5.48
C ASN A 136 4.71 10.63 -4.23
N ALA A 137 3.43 10.46 -3.88
CA ALA A 137 3.06 9.65 -2.72
C ALA A 137 3.50 8.19 -2.83
N VAL A 138 3.81 7.71 -4.03
CA VAL A 138 4.38 6.38 -4.26
C VAL A 138 5.73 6.19 -3.57
N GLU A 139 6.51 7.25 -3.34
CA GLU A 139 7.75 7.17 -2.56
C GLU A 139 7.51 6.84 -1.07
N LEU A 140 6.27 6.94 -0.58
CA LEU A 140 5.92 6.48 0.77
C LEU A 140 5.88 4.96 0.89
N LEU A 141 5.70 4.24 -0.23
CA LEU A 141 5.53 2.79 -0.23
C LEU A 141 6.62 2.04 0.58
N PRO A 142 7.93 2.30 0.40
CA PRO A 142 8.97 1.65 1.21
C PRO A 142 8.96 2.05 2.70
N MET A 143 8.44 3.24 3.04
CA MET A 143 8.36 3.72 4.43
C MET A 143 7.29 2.96 5.24
N LEU A 144 6.26 2.45 4.56
CA LEU A 144 5.17 1.73 5.19
C LEU A 144 5.64 0.38 5.75
N LYS A 145 5.29 0.13 7.00
CA LYS A 145 5.44 -1.19 7.60
C LYS A 145 4.23 -2.05 7.24
N ILE A 146 4.37 -2.86 6.20
CA ILE A 146 3.36 -3.85 5.80
C ILE A 146 3.65 -5.16 6.52
N HIS A 147 2.77 -5.56 7.43
CA HIS A 147 2.89 -6.80 8.19
C HIS A 147 2.69 -8.02 7.26
N GLU A 148 3.37 -9.14 7.56
CA GLU A 148 3.31 -10.34 6.72
C GLU A 148 1.90 -10.93 6.60
N ASP A 149 1.07 -10.78 7.63
CA ASP A 149 -0.32 -11.25 7.66
C ASP A 149 -1.30 -10.24 7.05
N ASN A 150 -0.82 -9.09 6.58
CA ASN A 150 -1.65 -8.05 6.01
C ASN A 150 -2.20 -8.49 4.64
N LYS A 151 -3.52 -8.72 4.60
CA LYS A 151 -4.31 -8.98 3.39
C LYS A 151 -4.95 -7.69 2.90
N MET A 152 -4.34 -7.06 1.88
CA MET A 152 -4.89 -5.92 1.16
C MET A 152 -5.91 -6.38 0.13
N ASP A 153 -7.07 -5.74 0.14
CA ASP A 153 -8.08 -5.88 -0.90
C ASP A 153 -7.59 -5.21 -2.19
N ALA A 154 -6.98 -4.03 -2.08
CA ALA A 154 -6.53 -3.25 -3.24
C ALA A 154 -5.24 -2.45 -3.00
N LEU A 155 -4.32 -2.51 -3.96
CA LEU A 155 -3.18 -1.62 -4.12
C LEU A 155 -3.35 -0.81 -5.41
N ASN A 156 -3.34 0.53 -5.33
CA ASN A 156 -3.44 1.42 -6.49
C ASN A 156 -2.28 2.42 -6.50
N LEU A 157 -1.44 2.35 -7.53
CA LEU A 157 -0.27 3.21 -7.72
C LEU A 157 -0.41 3.93 -9.06
N ILE A 158 -0.35 5.26 -9.06
CA ILE A 158 -0.38 6.08 -10.29
C ILE A 158 0.66 7.19 -10.20
N CYS A 159 1.55 7.24 -11.19
CA CYS A 159 2.55 8.29 -11.35
C CYS A 159 2.50 8.83 -12.77
N HIS A 160 2.41 10.13 -12.95
CA HIS A 160 2.31 10.81 -14.25
C HIS A 160 3.68 11.17 -14.85
N SER A 161 4.78 10.95 -14.12
CA SER A 161 6.14 11.09 -14.64
C SER A 161 7.10 10.10 -13.98
N LEU A 162 8.26 9.88 -14.61
CA LEU A 162 9.33 9.08 -14.03
C LEU A 162 9.89 9.70 -12.73
N LEU A 163 9.92 11.04 -12.64
CA LEU A 163 10.40 11.76 -11.45
C LEU A 163 9.56 11.48 -10.21
N GLU A 164 8.25 11.23 -10.37
CA GLU A 164 7.34 10.92 -9.26
C GLU A 164 7.59 9.53 -8.66
N LEU A 165 8.30 8.63 -9.36
CA LEU A 165 8.77 7.36 -8.78
C LEU A 165 9.92 7.57 -7.78
N GLY A 166 10.62 8.71 -7.87
CA GLY A 166 11.76 9.05 -7.04
C GLY A 166 12.81 7.94 -6.98
N ASP A 167 13.31 7.68 -5.78
CA ASP A 167 14.38 6.71 -5.56
C ASP A 167 13.90 5.25 -5.68
N LEU A 168 12.58 5.03 -5.80
CA LEU A 168 12.00 3.69 -5.86
C LEU A 168 12.41 2.96 -7.14
N ILE A 169 12.62 3.67 -8.25
CA ILE A 169 13.02 3.08 -9.52
C ILE A 169 14.47 2.55 -9.49
N GLU A 170 15.33 3.13 -8.67
CA GLU A 170 16.73 2.71 -8.51
C GLU A 170 16.94 1.78 -7.30
N LYS A 171 15.87 1.55 -6.52
CA LYS A 171 15.93 0.72 -5.32
C LYS A 171 16.35 -0.70 -5.68
N LYS A 172 17.41 -1.18 -5.01
CA LYS A 172 17.95 -2.55 -5.18
C LYS A 172 17.08 -3.60 -4.50
N LYS A 173 16.58 -3.28 -3.29
CA LYS A 173 15.69 -4.15 -2.53
C LYS A 173 14.25 -3.86 -2.94
N LYS A 174 13.49 -4.91 -3.25
CA LYS A 174 12.06 -4.79 -3.53
C LYS A 174 11.29 -4.36 -2.28
N VAL A 175 10.19 -3.68 -2.48
CA VAL A 175 9.28 -3.28 -1.42
C VAL A 175 8.24 -4.38 -1.23
N PHE A 176 8.19 -4.92 -0.02
CA PHE A 176 7.21 -5.91 0.37
C PHE A 176 5.82 -5.27 0.51
N ILE A 177 4.82 -5.83 -0.16
CA ILE A 177 3.44 -5.32 -0.18
C ILE A 177 2.41 -6.30 0.41
N GLY A 178 2.85 -7.38 1.08
CA GLY A 178 1.94 -8.33 1.73
C GLY A 178 1.16 -9.22 0.76
N LEU A 179 0.00 -9.69 1.19
CA LEU A 179 -0.99 -10.35 0.33
C LEU A 179 -1.87 -9.30 -0.33
N VAL A 180 -2.07 -9.40 -1.63
CA VAL A 180 -2.79 -8.39 -2.42
C VAL A 180 -3.75 -9.10 -3.37
N ASP A 181 -5.04 -8.85 -3.17
CA ASP A 181 -6.12 -9.38 -4.00
C ASP A 181 -6.16 -8.69 -5.37
N GLU A 182 -6.16 -7.36 -5.38
CA GLU A 182 -6.15 -6.55 -6.60
C GLU A 182 -5.03 -5.51 -6.62
N ALA A 183 -4.29 -5.43 -7.72
CA ALA A 183 -3.28 -4.39 -7.94
C ALA A 183 -3.59 -3.58 -9.19
N TRP A 184 -3.55 -2.26 -9.10
CA TRP A 184 -3.70 -1.32 -10.19
C TRP A 184 -2.45 -0.47 -10.31
N LEU A 185 -1.77 -0.54 -11.46
CA LEU A 185 -0.60 0.27 -11.76
C LEU A 185 -0.89 1.12 -13.00
N GLY A 186 -0.86 2.44 -12.84
CA GLY A 186 -1.19 3.42 -13.87
C GLY A 186 0.01 4.27 -14.30
N ASP A 187 0.07 4.58 -15.60
CA ASP A 187 1.10 5.45 -16.18
C ASP A 187 2.53 4.95 -15.82
N TYR A 188 3.42 5.80 -15.30
CA TYR A 188 4.80 5.43 -14.97
C TYR A 188 4.92 4.46 -13.80
N ALA A 189 3.88 4.32 -12.97
CA ALA A 189 3.89 3.36 -11.86
C ALA A 189 4.01 1.90 -12.34
N ILE A 190 3.71 1.61 -13.61
CA ILE A 190 3.91 0.28 -14.22
C ILE A 190 5.36 -0.22 -14.07
N ASN A 191 6.34 0.68 -14.05
CA ASN A 191 7.74 0.29 -13.85
C ASN A 191 8.04 -0.30 -12.47
N LEU A 192 7.12 -0.14 -11.50
CA LEU A 192 7.27 -0.69 -10.16
C LEU A 192 6.96 -2.18 -10.07
N LEU A 193 6.48 -2.82 -11.15
CA LEU A 193 6.30 -4.28 -11.20
C LEU A 193 7.58 -5.05 -10.84
N THR A 194 8.76 -4.50 -11.15
CA THR A 194 10.05 -5.09 -10.79
C THR A 194 10.55 -4.66 -9.40
N LYS A 195 9.92 -3.66 -8.79
CA LYS A 195 10.36 -3.02 -7.53
C LYS A 195 9.50 -3.36 -6.33
N ILE A 196 8.37 -4.03 -6.53
CA ILE A 196 7.51 -4.52 -5.46
C ILE A 196 7.50 -6.06 -5.44
N GLU A 197 7.24 -6.62 -4.27
CA GLU A 197 7.06 -8.06 -4.09
C GLU A 197 5.91 -8.37 -3.15
N THR A 198 5.07 -9.32 -3.54
CA THR A 198 4.00 -9.86 -2.69
C THR A 198 4.54 -10.99 -1.83
N GLN A 199 3.82 -11.31 -0.76
CA GLN A 199 4.11 -12.49 0.05
C GLN A 199 4.15 -13.78 -0.78
N LYS A 200 5.02 -14.71 -0.39
CA LYS A 200 5.08 -16.06 -0.97
C LYS A 200 3.70 -16.71 -0.89
N GLY A 201 3.22 -17.24 -2.01
CA GLY A 201 1.90 -17.87 -2.10
C GLY A 201 0.75 -16.90 -2.37
N ASN A 202 1.03 -15.61 -2.63
CA ASN A 202 0.00 -14.68 -3.07
C ASN A 202 -0.71 -15.18 -4.35
N GLU A 203 -2.04 -15.17 -4.33
CA GLU A 203 -2.89 -15.51 -5.46
C GLU A 203 -3.71 -14.28 -5.85
N MET A 204 -3.06 -13.35 -6.55
CA MET A 204 -3.66 -12.10 -6.98
C MET A 204 -4.81 -12.37 -7.96
N LYS A 205 -6.00 -11.91 -7.59
CA LYS A 205 -7.22 -12.06 -8.39
C LYS A 205 -7.15 -11.21 -9.65
N LYS A 206 -6.62 -10.00 -9.54
CA LYS A 206 -6.59 -9.03 -10.64
C LYS A 206 -5.33 -8.17 -10.61
N LEU A 207 -4.63 -8.15 -11.73
CA LEU A 207 -3.60 -7.16 -12.01
C LEU A 207 -4.12 -6.23 -13.11
N VAL A 208 -4.26 -4.95 -12.85
CA VAL A 208 -4.68 -3.94 -13.82
C VAL A 208 -3.50 -3.06 -14.20
N ILE A 209 -3.28 -2.95 -15.50
CA ILE A 209 -2.31 -2.06 -16.11
C ILE A 209 -3.09 -0.98 -16.85
N SER A 210 -2.93 0.27 -16.41
CA SER A 210 -3.68 1.39 -16.95
C SER A 210 -2.76 2.38 -17.64
N ARG A 211 -3.17 2.88 -18.82
CA ARG A 211 -2.44 3.93 -19.57
C ARG A 211 -0.98 3.56 -19.90
N GLY A 212 -0.66 2.27 -20.03
CA GLY A 212 0.65 1.83 -20.48
C GLY A 212 0.90 2.26 -21.92
N SER A 213 2.08 2.83 -22.16
CA SER A 213 2.57 3.27 -23.47
C SER A 213 4.07 3.02 -23.57
N PRO A 214 4.66 2.96 -24.78
CA PRO A 214 6.10 2.79 -24.94
C PRO A 214 6.94 3.86 -24.21
N SER A 215 6.40 5.07 -24.04
CA SER A 215 7.10 6.17 -23.39
C SER A 215 7.15 6.07 -21.86
N ASN A 216 6.18 5.40 -21.23
CA ASN A 216 6.11 5.32 -19.76
C ASN A 216 6.50 3.97 -19.18
N ILE A 217 6.80 2.96 -20.01
CA ILE A 217 7.26 1.64 -19.55
C ILE A 217 8.74 1.34 -19.89
N GLY A 218 9.50 2.33 -20.37
CA GLY A 218 10.91 2.14 -20.76
C GLY A 218 11.75 1.37 -19.73
N PRO A 219 11.76 1.79 -18.45
CA PRO A 219 12.49 1.08 -17.41
C PRO A 219 12.06 -0.39 -17.23
N LEU A 220 10.77 -0.69 -17.34
CA LEU A 220 10.26 -2.08 -17.29
C LEU A 220 10.78 -2.91 -18.46
N LEU A 221 10.79 -2.35 -19.67
CA LEU A 221 11.27 -3.05 -20.88
C LEU A 221 12.77 -3.35 -20.83
N GLU A 222 13.55 -2.44 -20.22
CA GLU A 222 15.00 -2.56 -20.08
C GLU A 222 15.41 -3.42 -18.88
N SER A 223 14.51 -3.61 -17.92
CA SER A 223 14.80 -4.33 -16.69
C SER A 223 14.99 -5.82 -16.92
N LYS A 224 16.07 -6.35 -16.33
CA LYS A 224 16.34 -7.80 -16.23
C LYS A 224 15.89 -8.38 -14.89
N GLU A 225 15.29 -7.55 -14.03
CA GLU A 225 14.85 -7.98 -12.70
C GLU A 225 13.63 -8.88 -12.79
N LYS A 226 13.62 -9.90 -11.94
CA LYS A 226 12.48 -10.82 -11.82
C LYS A 226 11.34 -10.16 -11.04
N ILE A 227 10.11 -10.36 -11.50
CA ILE A 227 8.86 -9.90 -10.89
C ILE A 227 8.41 -10.94 -9.85
N HIS A 228 7.86 -10.50 -8.72
CA HIS A 228 7.49 -11.38 -7.59
C HIS A 228 6.08 -11.07 -7.10
N LEU A 229 5.08 -11.24 -7.96
CA LEU A 229 3.67 -10.92 -7.64
C LEU A 229 2.82 -12.14 -7.27
N GLY A 230 3.46 -13.32 -7.18
CA GLY A 230 2.77 -14.59 -6.99
C GLY A 230 1.97 -14.99 -8.23
N LYS A 231 0.93 -15.81 -8.03
CA LYS A 231 0.05 -16.25 -9.11
C LYS A 231 -0.90 -15.11 -9.48
N THR A 232 -1.07 -14.86 -10.78
CA THR A 232 -2.05 -13.89 -11.30
C THR A 232 -2.70 -14.45 -12.56
N LYS A 233 -3.96 -14.08 -12.85
CA LYS A 233 -4.66 -14.49 -14.10
C LYS A 233 -4.20 -13.73 -15.35
N GLY A 234 -3.07 -13.02 -15.26
CA GLY A 234 -2.57 -12.11 -16.28
C GLY A 234 -3.14 -10.69 -16.15
N PRO A 235 -2.53 -9.71 -16.82
CA PRO A 235 -2.94 -8.31 -16.70
C PRO A 235 -4.22 -8.00 -17.49
N VAL A 236 -5.11 -7.22 -16.86
CA VAL A 236 -6.20 -6.51 -17.51
C VAL A 236 -5.69 -5.13 -17.93
N PHE A 237 -5.87 -4.75 -19.19
CA PHE A 237 -5.42 -3.46 -19.69
C PHE A 237 -6.57 -2.48 -19.80
N ILE A 238 -6.38 -1.24 -19.31
CA ILE A 238 -7.37 -0.16 -19.38
C ILE A 238 -6.70 1.07 -19.98
N CYS A 239 -7.34 1.67 -20.99
CA CYS A 239 -6.83 2.87 -21.67
C CYS A 239 -5.39 2.74 -22.23
N CYS A 240 -4.91 1.51 -22.47
CA CYS A 240 -3.66 1.27 -23.20
C CYS A 240 -3.95 1.31 -24.70
N LEU A 241 -3.41 2.29 -25.40
CA LEU A 241 -3.78 2.60 -26.78
C LEU A 241 -3.13 1.66 -27.80
N ASP A 242 -1.98 1.07 -27.49
CA ASP A 242 -1.23 0.24 -28.42
C ASP A 242 -1.15 -1.23 -27.98
N ASP A 243 -1.49 -2.15 -28.88
CA ASP A 243 -1.48 -3.58 -28.59
C ASP A 243 -0.06 -4.14 -28.41
N ARG A 244 0.93 -3.55 -29.09
CA ARG A 244 2.34 -3.92 -28.96
C ARG A 244 2.84 -3.76 -27.51
N THR A 245 2.49 -2.67 -26.84
CA THR A 245 2.83 -2.47 -25.42
C THR A 245 2.14 -3.50 -24.53
N LYS A 246 0.86 -3.79 -24.77
CA LYS A 246 0.13 -4.82 -24.01
C LYS A 246 0.82 -6.19 -24.16
N GLU A 247 1.21 -6.55 -25.37
CA GLU A 247 1.93 -7.80 -25.67
C GLU A 247 3.27 -7.88 -24.96
N LYS A 248 4.10 -6.83 -25.05
CA LYS A 248 5.39 -6.77 -24.34
C LYS A 248 5.22 -6.92 -22.83
N ILE A 249 4.26 -6.22 -22.23
CA ILE A 249 4.00 -6.34 -20.78
C ILE A 249 3.54 -7.76 -20.43
N ARG A 250 2.68 -8.39 -21.25
CA ARG A 250 2.27 -9.78 -21.05
C ARG A 250 3.46 -10.73 -21.13
N GLU A 251 4.34 -10.55 -22.10
CA GLU A 251 5.53 -11.38 -22.28
C GLU A 251 6.46 -11.26 -21.07
N ILE A 252 6.73 -10.05 -20.60
CA ILE A 252 7.53 -9.79 -19.40
C ILE A 252 6.91 -10.46 -18.18
N LEU A 253 5.60 -10.32 -17.96
CA LEU A 253 4.93 -10.97 -16.83
C LEU A 253 4.95 -12.49 -16.93
N LYS A 254 4.91 -13.07 -18.14
CA LYS A 254 5.00 -14.52 -18.34
C LYS A 254 6.41 -15.07 -18.10
N THR A 255 7.44 -14.33 -18.51
CA THR A 255 8.84 -14.81 -18.52
C THR A 255 9.64 -14.42 -17.27
N SER A 256 9.25 -13.31 -16.63
CA SER A 256 9.98 -12.73 -15.50
C SER A 256 9.24 -12.83 -14.17
N ASN A 257 7.95 -13.18 -14.13
CA ASN A 257 7.25 -13.41 -12.86
C ASN A 257 7.63 -14.78 -12.27
N VAL A 258 8.25 -14.75 -11.10
CA VAL A 258 8.64 -15.95 -10.37
C VAL A 258 7.43 -16.42 -9.57
N LEU A 259 6.88 -17.56 -9.98
CA LEU A 259 5.94 -18.30 -9.15
C LEU A 259 6.77 -19.02 -8.09
N GLY A 260 6.68 -18.57 -6.83
CA GLY A 260 7.32 -19.28 -5.73
C GLY A 260 6.96 -20.76 -5.83
N SER A 261 7.99 -21.63 -5.93
CA SER A 261 7.80 -23.06 -6.13
C SER A 261 6.77 -23.58 -5.12
N GLY A 262 5.66 -24.09 -5.66
CA GLY A 262 4.71 -24.89 -4.92
C GLY A 262 5.34 -26.25 -4.64
N GLU A 263 6.42 -26.29 -3.87
CA GLU A 263 6.75 -27.51 -3.15
C GLU A 263 5.76 -27.58 -2.00
N THR A 264 4.69 -28.33 -2.24
CA THR A 264 3.97 -29.02 -1.18
C THR A 264 5.02 -29.61 -0.25
N GLY A 265 5.06 -29.14 1.00
CA GLY A 265 5.79 -29.82 2.04
C GLY A 265 5.26 -31.25 2.08
N LYS A 266 6.01 -32.18 1.47
CA LYS A 266 5.99 -33.57 1.89
C LYS A 266 6.30 -33.49 3.37
N ALA A 267 5.29 -33.80 4.18
CA ALA A 267 5.46 -34.07 5.58
C ALA A 267 6.68 -34.97 5.71
N ILE A 268 7.76 -34.43 6.27
CA ILE A 268 8.78 -35.25 6.88
C ILE A 268 8.05 -35.79 8.11
N GLY A 269 7.42 -36.95 7.93
CA GLY A 269 6.88 -37.72 9.03
C GLY A 269 8.03 -37.92 9.99
N ASN A 270 7.83 -37.45 11.23
CA ASN A 270 8.69 -37.80 12.35
C ASN A 270 8.64 -39.33 12.52
N GLN A 271 9.51 -40.04 11.80
CA GLN A 271 9.90 -41.40 12.18
C GLN A 271 10.86 -41.25 13.36
N ILE A 272 10.34 -41.57 14.53
CA ILE A 272 11.11 -41.86 15.74
C ILE A 272 12.07 -43.00 15.37
N PRO A 273 13.40 -42.89 15.60
CA PRO A 273 14.29 -44.01 15.33
C PRO A 273 14.06 -45.10 16.38
N GLU A 274 13.50 -46.24 15.95
CA GLU A 274 13.50 -47.47 16.73
C GLU A 274 14.97 -47.90 16.95
N LYS A 275 15.38 -47.93 18.21
CA LYS A 275 16.66 -48.51 18.63
C LYS A 275 16.64 -50.02 18.35
N MET A 276 17.34 -50.46 17.30
CA MET A 276 17.71 -51.87 17.17
C MET A 276 18.87 -52.18 18.13
N HIS A 277 18.53 -52.81 19.26
CA HIS A 277 19.48 -53.58 20.06
C HIS A 277 19.81 -54.88 19.30
N GLN A 278 20.98 -54.93 18.64
CA GLN A 278 21.54 -56.20 18.19
C GLN A 278 22.14 -56.93 19.39
N SER A 279 21.54 -58.08 19.73
CA SER A 279 22.10 -59.06 20.65
C SER A 279 23.37 -59.64 20.05
N ILE A 280 24.48 -59.48 20.76
CA ILE A 280 25.71 -60.25 20.51
C ILE A 280 25.53 -61.59 21.22
N SER A 281 25.29 -62.65 20.46
CA SER A 281 25.33 -64.03 20.96
C SER A 281 26.18 -64.92 20.07
N GLY A 282 27.38 -65.23 20.56
CA GLY A 282 28.20 -66.41 20.24
C GLY A 282 29.02 -66.31 18.95
N LEU A 283 30.21 -66.90 18.83
CA LEU A 283 30.96 -67.89 19.62
C LEU A 283 32.12 -68.28 18.66
N TRP A 284 33.42 -68.29 18.99
CA TRP A 284 34.17 -69.47 19.49
C TRP A 284 35.69 -69.17 19.54
N GLN A 285 36.31 -69.56 20.65
CA GLN A 285 37.61 -70.26 20.82
C GLN A 285 38.77 -70.04 19.81
N ARG A 286 39.91 -69.55 20.30
CA ARG A 286 41.03 -70.32 20.89
C ARG A 286 42.02 -69.38 21.57
#